data_AF-A0A6J6I9A4-F1
#
_entry.id   AF-A0A6J6I9A4-F1
#
_cell.length_a   1.000
_cell.length_b   1.000
_cell.length_c   1.000
_cell.angle_alpha   90.00
_cell.angle_beta   90.00
_cell.angle_gamma   90.00
#
_symmetry.space_group_name_H-M   'P 1'
#
loop_
_entity.id
_entity.type
_entity.pdbx_description
1 polymer ?
#
loop_
_entity_poly.entity_id
_entity_poly.type
_entity_poly.pdbx_seq_one_letter_code
_entity_poly.pdbx_strand_id
1 'polypeptide(L)' 'MSNDHDPLEAEWYKIGLSGPARRALVNAKLYRVSDLRRISLDELLGLHGMGKSSVARIRQIMEAKKIGFRLK' A
#
# COMPACT_ATOMS: atom_id res chain seq x y z
N MET A 1 -25.19 -3.73 -6.16
CA MET A 1 -24.20 -3.15 -5.22
C MET A 1 -23.03 -2.63 -6.04
N SER A 2 -23.09 -1.37 -6.45
CA SER A 2 -21.99 -0.72 -7.19
C SER A 2 -20.86 -0.49 -6.20
N ASN A 3 -19.94 -1.44 -6.16
CA ASN A 3 -18.73 -1.29 -5.38
C ASN A 3 -17.78 -0.46 -6.24
N ASP A 4 -18.06 0.85 -6.32
CA ASP A 4 -17.21 1.87 -6.94
C ASP A 4 -15.90 1.95 -6.15
N HIS A 5 -15.07 0.94 -6.34
CA HIS A 5 -13.68 0.99 -5.96
C HIS A 5 -13.00 1.89 -6.96
N ASP A 6 -12.43 2.98 -6.45
CA ASP A 6 -11.61 3.86 -7.24
C ASP A 6 -10.57 2.98 -7.98
N PRO A 7 -10.41 3.11 -9.31
CA PRO A 7 -9.47 2.29 -10.07
C PRO A 7 -8.05 2.37 -9.48
N LEU A 8 -7.74 3.45 -8.75
CA LEU A 8 -6.49 3.65 -8.03
C LEU A 8 -6.33 2.73 -6.81
N GLU A 9 -7.41 2.28 -6.19
CA GLU A 9 -7.42 1.34 -5.05
C GLU A 9 -7.42 -0.14 -5.47
N ALA A 10 -7.64 -0.43 -6.77
CA ALA A 10 -7.85 -1.78 -7.26
C ALA A 10 -6.64 -2.71 -7.04
N GLU A 11 -5.41 -2.22 -7.24
CA GLU A 11 -4.19 -2.98 -6.99
C GLU A 11 -4.08 -3.39 -5.52
N TRP A 12 -4.38 -2.45 -4.62
CA TRP A 12 -4.33 -2.64 -3.19
C TRP A 12 -5.45 -3.56 -2.67
N TYR A 13 -6.62 -3.51 -3.31
CA TYR A 13 -7.72 -4.42 -3.03
C TYR A 13 -7.37 -5.87 -3.39
N LYS A 14 -6.76 -6.09 -4.55
CA LYS A 14 -6.35 -7.43 -5.03
C LYS A 14 -5.38 -8.12 -4.06
N ILE A 15 -4.53 -7.35 -3.39
CA ILE A 15 -3.60 -7.91 -2.40
C ILE A 15 -4.23 -8.07 -1.00
N GLY A 16 -5.50 -7.70 -0.82
CA GLY A 16 -6.24 -7.89 0.44
C GLY A 16 -6.01 -6.79 1.48
N LEU A 17 -5.70 -5.56 1.07
CA LEU A 17 -5.62 -4.44 2.00
C LEU A 17 -7.00 -3.94 2.44
N SER A 18 -7.08 -3.51 3.71
CA SER A 18 -8.29 -2.91 4.28
C SER A 18 -8.63 -1.57 3.62
N GLY A 19 -9.91 -1.19 3.63
CA GLY A 19 -10.36 0.11 3.10
C GLY A 19 -9.52 1.31 3.56
N PRO A 20 -9.22 1.48 4.86
CA PRO A 20 -8.37 2.57 5.35
C PRO A 20 -6.95 2.55 4.77
N ALA A 21 -6.32 1.38 4.66
CA ALA A 21 -4.97 1.26 4.12
C ALA A 21 -4.92 1.57 2.62
N ARG A 22 -5.92 1.11 1.85
CA ARG A 22 -6.03 1.44 0.42
C ARG A 22 -6.13 2.95 0.21
N ARG A 23 -7.05 3.60 0.93
CA ARG A 23 -7.20 5.06 0.91
C ARG A 23 -5.93 5.79 1.31
N ALA A 24 -5.23 5.32 2.33
CA ALA A 24 -3.98 5.93 2.79
C ALA A 24 -2.90 5.91 1.70
N LEU A 25 -2.76 4.79 0.97
CA LEU A 25 -1.82 4.66 -0.15
C LEU A 25 -2.21 5.58 -1.32
N VAL A 26 -3.49 5.62 -1.68
CA VAL A 26 -3.99 6.49 -2.76
C VAL A 26 -3.79 7.98 -2.42
N ASN A 27 -4.05 8.38 -1.18
CA ASN A 27 -3.78 9.75 -0.71
C ASN A 27 -2.27 10.08 -0.74
N ALA A 28 -1.41 9.09 -0.47
CA ALA A 28 0.04 9.21 -0.60
C ALA A 28 0.53 9.15 -2.07
N LYS A 29 -0.38 9.09 -3.05
CA LYS A 29 -0.09 8.94 -4.49
C LYS A 29 0.69 7.66 -4.83
N LEU A 30 0.45 6.60 -4.05
CA LEU A 30 0.99 5.27 -4.24
C LEU A 30 -0.12 4.41 -4.85
N TYR A 31 -0.08 4.20 -6.16
CA TYR A 31 -1.16 3.50 -6.87
C TYR A 31 -0.78 2.06 -7.19
N ARG A 32 0.52 1.75 -7.20
CA ARG A 32 1.05 0.43 -7.51
C ARG A 32 2.15 0.04 -6.55
N VAL A 33 2.43 -1.26 -6.45
CA VAL A 33 3.47 -1.78 -5.56
C VAL A 33 4.86 -1.18 -5.89
N SER A 34 5.12 -0.86 -7.16
CA SER A 34 6.36 -0.21 -7.60
C SER A 34 6.56 1.19 -7.00
N ASP A 35 5.48 1.91 -6.68
CA ASP A 35 5.56 3.24 -6.06
C ASP A 35 6.11 3.17 -4.63
N LEU A 36 6.02 2.01 -3.95
CA LEU A 36 6.58 1.81 -2.61
C LEU A 36 8.10 2.00 -2.56
N ARG A 37 8.80 1.88 -3.70
CA ARG A 37 10.23 2.19 -3.82
C ARG A 37 10.52 3.68 -3.60
N ARG A 38 9.51 4.55 -3.68
CA ARG A 38 9.62 6.00 -3.53
C ARG A 38 9.48 6.46 -2.09
N ILE A 39 9.04 5.59 -1.19
CA ILE A 39 8.85 5.88 0.22
C ILE A 39 9.68 4.95 1.09
N SER A 40 9.99 5.39 2.29
CA SER A 40 10.60 4.58 3.33
C SER A 40 9.54 3.79 4.10
N LEU A 41 9.97 2.77 4.84
CA LEU A 41 9.10 2.05 5.76
C LEU A 41 8.47 2.98 6.82
N ASP A 42 9.25 3.95 7.30
CA ASP A 42 8.81 4.92 8.30
C ASP A 42 7.69 5.82 7.77
N GLU A 43 7.81 6.29 6.53
CA GLU A 43 6.73 7.01 5.84
C GLU A 43 5.47 6.14 5.68
N LEU A 44 5.62 4.85 5.34
CA LEU A 44 4.50 3.92 5.27
C LEU A 44 3.80 3.77 6.64
N LEU A 45 4.58 3.61 7.71
CA LEU A 45 4.08 3.48 9.07
C LEU A 45 3.41 4.76 9.58
N GLY A 46 3.83 5.93 9.08
CA GLY A 46 3.22 7.23 9.37
C GLY A 46 1.90 7.49 8.64
N LEU A 47 1.52 6.66 7.66
CA LEU A 47 0.27 6.85 6.93
C LEU A 47 -0.96 6.56 7.82
N HIS A 48 -1.84 7.55 7.94
CA HIS A 48 -3.07 7.44 8.71
C HIS A 48 -3.98 6.35 8.11
N GLY A 49 -4.23 5.28 8.87
CA GLY A 49 -4.96 4.09 8.41
C GLY A 49 -4.08 2.87 8.08
N MET A 50 -2.76 2.99 8.23
CA MET A 50 -1.83 1.88 8.02
C MET A 50 -1.62 1.06 9.30
N GLY A 51 -2.34 -0.07 9.40
CA GLY A 51 -2.21 -1.00 10.52
C GLY A 51 -1.08 -2.02 10.35
N LYS A 52 -0.68 -2.67 11.45
CA LYS A 52 0.36 -3.74 11.47
C LYS A 52 0.11 -4.82 10.42
N SER A 53 -1.14 -5.26 10.27
CA SER A 53 -1.54 -6.28 9.28
C SER A 53 -1.35 -5.81 7.84
N SER A 54 -1.68 -4.54 7.55
CA SER A 54 -1.49 -3.95 6.22
C SER A 54 -0.01 -3.86 5.85
N VAL A 55 0.82 -3.43 6.80
CA VAL A 55 2.28 -3.34 6.61
C VAL A 55 2.89 -4.73 6.38
N ALA A 56 2.49 -5.73 7.16
CA ALA A 56 2.95 -7.10 6.98
C ALA A 56 2.58 -7.63 5.58
N ARG A 57 1.35 -7.36 5.12
CA ARG A 57 0.91 -7.76 3.79
C ARG A 57 1.71 -7.07 2.68
N ILE A 58 1.94 -5.77 2.81
CA ILE A 58 2.77 -5.01 1.86
C ILE A 58 4.18 -5.60 1.80
N ARG A 59 4.81 -5.89 2.93
CA ARG A 59 6.15 -6.49 2.99
C ARG A 59 6.21 -7.84 2.26
N GLN A 60 5.22 -8.72 2.46
CA GLN A 60 5.15 -9.99 1.74
C GLN A 60 5.10 -9.80 0.22
N ILE A 61 4.26 -8.86 -0.24
CA ILE A 61 4.14 -8.56 -1.69
C ILE A 61 5.44 -7.95 -2.24
N MET A 62 6.09 -7.10 -1.45
CA MET A 62 7.38 -6.50 -1.82
C MET A 62 8.48 -7.54 -1.95
N GLU A 63 8.57 -8.47 -1.01
CA GLU A 63 9.52 -9.58 -1.05
C GLU A 63 9.27 -10.48 -2.27
N ALA A 64 8.00 -10.84 -2.52
CA ALA A 64 7.61 -11.64 -3.69
C ALA A 64 7.96 -10.95 -5.02
N LYS A 65 7.91 -9.61 -5.07
CA LYS A 65 8.27 -8.81 -6.24
C LYS A 65 9.74 -8.38 -6.29
N LYS A 66 10.56 -8.78 -5.31
CA LYS A 66 11.97 -8.37 -5.15
C LYS A 66 12.13 -6.84 -5.19
N ILE A 67 11.27 -6.14 -4.47
CA ILE A 67 11.31 -4.69 -4.32
C ILE A 67 11.54 -4.31 -2.87
N GLY A 68 12.32 -3.26 -2.66
CA GLY A 68 12.59 -2.69 -1.33
C GLY A 68 11.94 -1.32 -1.18
N PHE A 69 11.79 -0.89 0.07
CA PHE A 69 11.54 0.52 0.37
C PHE A 69 12.76 1.35 0.02
N ARG A 70 12.57 2.65 -0.13
CA ARG A 70 13.67 3.60 -0.17
C ARG A 70 14.49 3.47 1.12
N LEU A 71 15.79 3.21 0.98
CA LEU A 71 16.73 3.34 2.09
C LEU A 71 16.78 4.81 2.50
N LYS A 72 16.54 5.06 3.79
CA LYS A 72 16.51 6.42 4.37
C LYS A 72 17.93 6.97 4.48
#